data_AF-A0A9R0P0D0-F1
#
_entry.id   AF-A0A9R0P0D0-F1
#
_cell.length_a   1.000
_cell.length_b   1.000
_cell.length_c   1.000
_cell.angle_alpha   90.00
_cell.angle_beta   90.00
_cell.angle_gamma   90.00
#
_symmetry.space_group_name_H-M   'P 1'
#
loop_
_entity.id
_entity.type
_entity.pdbx_description
1 polymer ?
#
loop_
_entity_poly.entity_id
_entity_poly.type
_entity_poly.pdbx_seq_one_letter_code
_entity_poly.pdbx_strand_id
1 'polypeptide(L)'
;MPRSINDQGVIVGNYLENLAFPAREITRPAIWPGPGGAGSDLGVNPTGSADAFGINDNQQIVGWQGGRASITPWLRNGTTVTTLPPLGDSDDTEALGENGNGVVVGSAAVAGGTLPGGNQAAVAWVNGKISTLGRLNGGAWSEALAINTAGQAVGSASPAGSSLLDSHAVKFSGGKAIDLNVPRGVNPGPAHATAINTSGVIVGDDPVSPDVSGLGNGFVYRNGHATELNSLIAPTPNVRLAGATGINDAGDIVGTAVLTQPDGTLSTVGYELLPVPTT
;
A
#
# COMPACT_ATOMS: atom_id res chain seq x y z
N MET A 1 5.20 3.98 -13.64
CA MET A 1 5.10 2.62 -13.09
C MET A 1 3.66 2.36 -12.69
N PRO A 2 3.10 1.17 -12.98
CA PRO A 2 1.77 0.78 -12.49
C PRO A 2 1.78 0.65 -10.95
N ARG A 3 0.65 0.92 -10.31
CA ARG A 3 0.47 0.92 -8.84
C ARG A 3 -0.71 0.06 -8.40
N SER A 4 -1.84 0.17 -9.10
CA SER A 4 -3.09 -0.52 -8.75
C SER A 4 -3.90 -0.86 -10.01
N ILE A 5 -4.81 -1.82 -9.88
CA ILE A 5 -5.69 -2.32 -10.93
C ILE A 5 -7.08 -2.61 -10.33
N ASN A 6 -8.16 -2.37 -11.08
CA ASN A 6 -9.52 -2.75 -10.68
C ASN A 6 -10.03 -3.99 -11.42
N ASP A 7 -11.26 -4.46 -11.11
CA ASP A 7 -11.82 -5.70 -11.66
C ASP A 7 -12.11 -5.63 -13.17
N GLN A 8 -12.12 -4.42 -13.73
CA GLN A 8 -12.22 -4.20 -15.18
C GLN A 8 -10.86 -4.26 -15.88
N GLY A 9 -9.78 -4.53 -15.15
CA GLY A 9 -8.42 -4.59 -15.67
C GLY A 9 -7.80 -3.21 -15.94
N VAL A 10 -8.44 -2.14 -15.47
CA VAL A 10 -7.93 -0.77 -15.63
C VAL A 10 -6.83 -0.53 -14.60
N ILE A 11 -5.67 -0.09 -15.08
CA ILE A 11 -4.47 0.09 -14.27
C ILE A 11 -4.23 1.59 -14.07
N VAL A 12 -3.82 1.98 -12.87
CA VAL A 12 -3.34 3.34 -12.56
C VAL A 12 -1.92 3.31 -12.03
N GLY A 13 -1.26 4.46 -12.10
CA GLY A 13 0.11 4.64 -11.62
C GLY A 13 0.69 5.95 -12.11
N ASN A 14 1.98 5.95 -12.44
CA ASN A 14 2.67 7.15 -12.89
C ASN A 14 3.55 6.96 -14.13
N TYR A 15 4.15 8.05 -14.61
CA TYR A 15 5.33 8.07 -15.48
C TYR A 15 6.15 9.33 -15.19
N LEU A 16 7.36 9.42 -15.74
CA LEU A 16 8.21 10.61 -15.64
C LEU A 16 8.06 11.44 -16.91
N GLU A 17 7.83 12.74 -16.74
CA GLU A 17 7.75 13.72 -17.82
C GLU A 17 8.81 14.80 -17.64
N ASN A 18 9.51 15.14 -18.73
CA ASN A 18 10.47 16.24 -18.74
C ASN A 18 9.79 17.50 -19.28
N LEU A 19 9.56 18.48 -18.41
CA LEU A 19 9.10 19.80 -18.83
C LEU A 19 10.25 20.57 -19.48
N ALA A 20 9.96 21.27 -20.57
CA ALA A 20 10.97 22.02 -21.30
C ALA A 20 11.45 23.27 -20.55
N PHE A 21 10.55 24.01 -19.87
CA PHE A 21 10.87 25.26 -19.18
C PHE A 21 9.95 25.56 -17.98
N PRO A 22 10.51 25.80 -16.76
CA PRO A 22 11.89 25.50 -16.39
C PRO A 22 12.15 24.00 -16.55
N ALA A 23 13.35 23.64 -17.03
CA ALA A 23 13.69 22.24 -17.25
C ALA A 23 13.66 21.48 -15.93
N ARG A 24 12.73 20.53 -15.80
CA ARG A 24 12.61 19.64 -14.65
C ARG A 24 11.87 18.38 -15.02
N GLU A 25 12.23 17.29 -14.36
CA GLU A 25 11.48 16.04 -14.40
C GLU A 25 10.35 16.11 -13.36
N ILE A 26 9.15 15.70 -13.75
CA ILE A 26 7.98 15.59 -12.88
C ILE A 26 7.36 14.21 -12.98
N THR A 27 6.81 13.73 -11.86
CA THR A 27 5.95 12.54 -11.85
C THR A 27 4.56 12.92 -12.33
N ARG A 28 4.01 12.15 -13.27
CA ARG A 28 2.69 12.36 -13.86
C ARG A 28 1.80 11.16 -13.58
N PRO A 29 0.53 11.34 -13.17
CA PRO A 29 -0.38 10.24 -12.93
C PRO A 29 -0.99 9.76 -14.24
N ALA A 30 -1.04 8.45 -14.43
CA ALA A 30 -1.50 7.81 -15.66
C ALA A 30 -2.48 6.69 -15.41
N ILE A 31 -3.25 6.41 -16.45
CA ILE A 31 -4.22 5.33 -16.54
C ILE A 31 -4.01 4.53 -17.82
N TRP A 32 -4.10 3.21 -17.72
CA TRP A 32 -4.06 2.27 -18.83
C TRP A 32 -5.37 1.46 -18.84
N PRO A 33 -6.04 1.33 -20.00
CA PRO A 33 -7.32 0.64 -20.08
C PRO A 33 -7.22 -0.89 -19.97
N GLY A 34 -6.00 -1.43 -19.88
CA GLY A 34 -5.72 -2.85 -19.74
C GLY A 34 -4.44 -3.28 -20.47
N PRO A 35 -4.12 -4.59 -20.47
CA PRO A 35 -2.94 -5.12 -21.14
C PRO A 35 -2.87 -4.73 -22.61
N GLY A 36 -1.72 -4.19 -23.04
CA GLY A 36 -1.50 -3.72 -24.42
C GLY A 36 -2.16 -2.37 -24.77
N GLY A 37 -2.96 -1.79 -23.87
CA GLY A 37 -3.52 -0.46 -24.02
C GLY A 37 -2.48 0.64 -23.83
N ALA A 38 -2.52 1.68 -24.66
CA ALA A 38 -1.70 2.86 -24.46
C ALA A 38 -2.17 3.63 -23.21
N GLY A 39 -1.21 4.04 -22.38
CA GLY A 39 -1.49 4.88 -21.22
C GLY A 39 -1.82 6.31 -21.61
N SER A 40 -2.58 6.99 -20.75
CA SER A 40 -2.91 8.41 -20.87
C SER A 40 -2.73 9.12 -19.55
N ASP A 41 -2.39 10.41 -19.60
CA ASP A 41 -2.28 11.27 -18.42
C ASP A 41 -3.68 11.55 -17.84
N LEU A 42 -3.77 11.54 -16.50
CA LEU A 42 -5.03 11.72 -15.79
C LEU A 42 -5.47 13.19 -15.65
N GLY A 43 -4.63 14.14 -16.04
CA GLY A 43 -4.89 15.58 -16.02
C GLY A 43 -4.76 16.23 -14.65
N VAL A 44 -4.14 15.54 -13.68
CA VAL A 44 -3.96 16.06 -12.32
C VAL A 44 -2.69 16.91 -12.26
N ASN A 45 -2.77 18.07 -11.59
CA ASN A 45 -1.67 19.02 -11.38
C ASN A 45 -0.81 19.22 -12.65
N PRO A 46 -1.35 19.73 -13.77
CA PRO A 46 -0.73 19.65 -15.10
C PRO A 46 0.65 20.31 -15.22
N THR A 47 1.00 21.21 -14.30
CA THR A 47 2.31 21.88 -14.29
C THR A 47 3.24 21.36 -13.19
N GLY A 48 2.77 20.47 -12.32
CA GLY A 48 3.51 19.93 -11.17
C GLY A 48 3.48 18.41 -11.11
N SER A 49 4.01 17.85 -10.02
CA SER A 49 4.03 16.40 -9.82
C SER A 49 2.72 15.90 -9.23
N ALA A 50 2.30 14.72 -9.67
CA ALA A 50 1.22 13.95 -9.08
C ALA A 50 1.43 12.45 -9.37
N ASP A 51 0.95 11.61 -8.47
CA ASP A 51 1.00 10.15 -8.57
C ASP A 51 -0.38 9.59 -8.27
N ALA A 52 -0.75 8.48 -8.93
CA ALA A 52 -2.00 7.77 -8.71
C ALA A 52 -1.71 6.44 -8.02
N PHE A 53 -2.32 6.20 -6.87
CA PHE A 53 -2.05 5.04 -6.01
C PHE A 53 -3.18 4.01 -6.03
N GLY A 54 -4.43 4.47 -5.94
CA GLY A 54 -5.61 3.60 -5.86
C GLY A 54 -6.53 3.80 -7.05
N ILE A 55 -7.22 2.72 -7.44
CA ILE A 55 -8.38 2.73 -8.33
C ILE A 55 -9.42 1.75 -7.79
N ASN A 56 -10.71 2.11 -7.83
CA ASN A 56 -11.80 1.18 -7.55
C ASN A 56 -12.64 0.84 -8.80
N ASP A 57 -13.61 -0.07 -8.66
CA ASP A 57 -14.47 -0.51 -9.76
C ASP A 57 -15.43 0.56 -10.26
N ASN A 58 -15.66 1.62 -9.48
CA ASN A 58 -16.40 2.81 -9.92
C ASN A 58 -15.52 3.77 -10.74
N GLN A 59 -14.30 3.37 -11.11
CA GLN A 59 -13.32 4.20 -11.84
C GLN A 59 -12.93 5.48 -11.08
N GLN A 60 -13.11 5.47 -9.75
CA GLN A 60 -12.53 6.49 -8.89
C GLN A 60 -11.04 6.18 -8.76
N ILE A 61 -10.24 7.24 -8.67
CA ILE A 61 -8.79 7.15 -8.59
C ILE A 61 -8.32 8.10 -7.51
N VAL A 62 -7.41 7.65 -6.65
CA VAL A 62 -6.81 8.46 -5.59
C VAL A 62 -5.31 8.54 -5.72
N GLY A 63 -4.75 9.59 -5.16
CA GLY A 63 -3.31 9.76 -5.08
C GLY A 63 -2.91 11.05 -4.38
N TRP A 64 -1.68 11.48 -4.62
CA TRP A 64 -1.15 12.75 -4.13
C TRP A 64 -0.69 13.65 -5.28
N GLN A 65 -0.68 14.95 -5.02
CA GLN A 65 -0.16 15.97 -5.92
C GLN A 65 0.65 17.00 -5.12
N GLY A 66 1.67 17.59 -5.74
CA GLY A 66 2.50 18.61 -5.11
C GLY A 66 3.97 18.39 -5.37
N GLY A 67 4.81 18.64 -4.37
CA GLY A 67 6.26 18.49 -4.45
C GLY A 67 6.91 18.33 -3.08
N ARG A 68 8.24 18.35 -3.03
CA ARG A 68 9.04 18.02 -1.83
C ARG A 68 8.68 18.78 -0.55
N ALA A 69 8.07 19.96 -0.65
CA ALA A 69 7.72 20.80 0.50
C ALA A 69 6.26 20.64 0.94
N SER A 70 5.38 20.14 0.07
CA SER A 70 3.98 19.91 0.40
C SER A 70 3.35 19.00 -0.63
N ILE A 71 2.64 17.99 -0.14
CA ILE A 71 1.82 17.09 -0.96
C ILE A 71 0.39 17.07 -0.39
N THR A 72 -0.57 17.07 -1.30
CA THR A 72 -2.00 17.06 -0.98
C THR A 72 -2.68 15.88 -1.64
N PRO A 73 -3.65 15.26 -0.96
CA PRO A 73 -4.40 14.13 -1.48
C PRO A 73 -5.41 14.61 -2.54
N TRP A 74 -5.64 13.80 -3.56
CA TRP A 74 -6.69 14.05 -4.55
C TRP A 74 -7.50 12.79 -4.82
N LEU A 75 -8.76 13.03 -5.23
CA LEU A 75 -9.70 12.04 -5.72
C LEU A 75 -10.16 12.49 -7.11
N ARG A 76 -10.13 11.58 -8.08
CA ARG A 76 -10.67 11.79 -9.42
C ARG A 76 -11.88 10.89 -9.62
N ASN A 77 -13.00 11.49 -10.02
CA ASN A 77 -14.21 10.77 -10.43
C ASN A 77 -14.62 11.24 -11.82
N GLY A 78 -14.55 10.35 -12.81
CA GLY A 78 -14.64 10.72 -14.21
C GLY A 78 -13.53 11.72 -14.57
N THR A 79 -13.90 12.91 -15.05
CA THR A 79 -12.94 13.98 -15.35
C THR A 79 -12.76 14.99 -14.22
N THR A 80 -13.54 14.88 -13.14
CA THR A 80 -13.51 15.80 -12.01
C THR A 80 -12.42 15.40 -11.04
N VAL A 81 -11.45 16.29 -10.81
CA VAL A 81 -10.40 16.15 -9.79
C VAL A 81 -10.76 17.02 -8.60
N THR A 82 -10.80 16.41 -7.42
CA THR A 82 -11.08 17.07 -6.14
C THR A 82 -9.89 16.88 -5.21
N THR A 83 -9.32 17.96 -4.69
CA THR A 83 -8.36 17.87 -3.59
C THR A 83 -9.11 17.50 -2.31
N LEU A 84 -8.70 16.41 -1.66
CA LEU A 84 -9.27 15.99 -0.39
C LEU A 84 -8.71 16.88 0.74
N PRO A 85 -9.48 17.15 1.81
CA PRO A 85 -9.01 18.02 2.88
C PRO A 85 -7.84 17.41 3.65
N PRO A 86 -6.86 18.21 4.10
CA PRO A 86 -5.77 17.75 4.94
C PRO A 86 -6.20 17.54 6.40
N LEU A 87 -5.38 16.86 7.19
CA LEU A 87 -5.60 16.70 8.64
C LEU A 87 -5.15 17.95 9.39
N GLY A 88 -6.10 18.82 9.78
CA GLY A 88 -5.74 20.11 10.38
C GLY A 88 -4.97 20.98 9.39
N ASP A 89 -3.84 21.54 9.81
CA ASP A 89 -2.95 22.36 8.96
C ASP A 89 -1.82 21.54 8.31
N SER A 90 -1.97 20.21 8.21
CA SER A 90 -0.98 19.32 7.62
C SER A 90 -0.68 19.68 6.16
N ASP A 91 0.61 19.81 5.83
CA ASP A 91 1.14 20.09 4.49
C ASP A 91 1.65 18.83 3.77
N ASP A 92 1.59 17.68 4.43
CA ASP A 92 2.05 16.39 3.93
C ASP A 92 0.94 15.34 4.17
N THR A 93 0.12 15.10 3.15
CA THR A 93 -1.02 14.20 3.23
C THR A 93 -1.20 13.46 1.89
N GLU A 94 -1.39 12.14 1.98
CA GLU A 94 -1.49 11.25 0.83
C GLU A 94 -2.74 10.37 0.91
N ALA A 95 -3.34 10.11 -0.24
CA ALA A 95 -4.36 9.08 -0.41
C ALA A 95 -3.73 7.87 -1.11
N LEU A 96 -3.82 6.71 -0.48
CA LEU A 96 -3.07 5.50 -0.87
C LEU A 96 -3.98 4.34 -1.28
N GLY A 97 -5.19 4.27 -0.73
CA GLY A 97 -6.16 3.23 -1.04
C GLY A 97 -7.60 3.73 -0.97
N GLU A 98 -8.52 3.00 -1.58
CA GLU A 98 -9.94 3.33 -1.58
C GLU A 98 -10.81 2.08 -1.75
N ASN A 99 -12.09 2.16 -1.38
CA ASN A 99 -13.07 1.10 -1.64
C ASN A 99 -14.20 1.57 -2.55
N GLY A 100 -15.03 0.61 -3.01
CA GLY A 100 -16.20 0.88 -3.86
C GLY A 100 -17.32 1.71 -3.19
N ASN A 101 -17.21 2.02 -1.90
CA ASN A 101 -18.13 2.92 -1.20
C ASN A 101 -17.62 4.38 -1.16
N GLY A 102 -16.51 4.68 -1.84
CA GLY A 102 -15.91 6.01 -1.87
C GLY A 102 -15.21 6.40 -0.58
N VAL A 103 -14.88 5.43 0.28
CA VAL A 103 -13.99 5.66 1.42
C VAL A 103 -12.55 5.60 0.92
N VAL A 104 -11.79 6.64 1.23
CA VAL A 104 -10.37 6.74 0.90
C VAL A 104 -9.55 6.61 2.19
N VAL A 105 -8.39 5.96 2.12
CA VAL A 105 -7.44 5.82 3.22
C VAL A 105 -6.04 6.25 2.79
N GLY A 106 -5.21 6.62 3.75
CA GLY A 106 -3.83 7.01 3.50
C GLY A 106 -3.12 7.47 4.76
N SER A 107 -2.25 8.47 4.62
CA SER A 107 -1.43 9.02 5.70
C SER A 107 -1.50 10.55 5.71
N ALA A 108 -1.29 11.14 6.89
CA ALA A 108 -1.15 12.58 7.05
C ALA A 108 -0.11 12.89 8.14
N ALA A 109 0.75 13.88 7.90
CA ALA A 109 1.63 14.42 8.92
C ALA A 109 0.80 15.09 10.04
N VAL A 110 1.26 14.93 11.27
CA VAL A 110 0.67 15.44 12.50
C VAL A 110 1.70 16.28 13.22
N ALA A 111 1.32 17.48 13.65
CA ALA A 111 2.21 18.40 14.35
C ALA A 111 2.91 17.76 15.57
N GLY A 112 4.15 18.19 15.86
CA GLY A 112 4.89 17.82 17.07
C GLY A 112 5.75 16.56 16.99
N GLY A 113 6.08 16.07 15.78
CA GLY A 113 6.94 14.89 15.61
C GLY A 113 8.42 15.13 15.91
N THR A 114 9.05 14.17 16.59
CA THR A 114 10.49 14.18 16.92
C THR A 114 11.32 13.16 16.14
N LEU A 115 10.71 12.34 15.28
CA LEU A 115 11.41 11.31 14.50
C LEU A 115 11.81 11.83 13.11
N PRO A 116 12.98 11.41 12.58
CA PRO A 116 13.30 11.56 11.16
C PRO A 116 12.24 10.83 10.32
N GLY A 117 11.56 11.53 9.40
CA GLY A 117 10.42 11.00 8.65
C GLY A 117 9.04 11.46 9.16
N GLY A 118 9.00 12.24 10.25
CA GLY A 118 7.79 12.92 10.70
C GLY A 118 6.83 12.06 11.52
N ASN A 119 6.03 12.71 12.36
CA ASN A 119 4.92 12.10 13.08
C ASN A 119 3.75 12.00 12.12
N GLN A 120 3.41 10.80 11.63
CA GLN A 120 2.31 10.59 10.69
C GLN A 120 1.19 9.78 11.34
N ALA A 121 -0.02 9.95 10.83
CA ALA A 121 -1.18 9.18 11.23
C ALA A 121 -1.85 8.56 10.02
N ALA A 122 -2.26 7.30 10.16
CA ALA A 122 -3.19 6.68 9.23
C ALA A 122 -4.49 7.46 9.28
N VAL A 123 -5.04 7.80 8.12
CA VAL A 123 -6.25 8.60 7.99
C VAL A 123 -7.25 7.94 7.05
N ALA A 124 -8.51 8.31 7.22
CA ALA A 124 -9.58 7.98 6.29
C ALA A 124 -10.42 9.21 5.97
N TRP A 125 -10.81 9.32 4.70
CA TRP A 125 -11.83 10.25 4.23
C TRP A 125 -13.13 9.50 4.02
N VAL A 126 -14.14 9.87 4.82
CA VAL A 126 -15.51 9.34 4.70
C VAL A 126 -16.41 10.52 4.39
N ASN A 127 -17.11 10.48 3.25
CA ASN A 127 -17.95 11.58 2.78
C ASN A 127 -17.21 12.93 2.74
N GLY A 128 -15.95 12.89 2.28
CA GLY A 128 -15.08 14.08 2.19
C GLY A 128 -14.55 14.60 3.53
N LYS A 129 -14.83 13.93 4.66
CA LYS A 129 -14.32 14.32 5.98
C LYS A 129 -13.17 13.41 6.40
N ILE A 130 -12.03 14.02 6.72
CA ILE A 130 -10.84 13.32 7.20
C ILE A 130 -10.91 13.02 8.71
N SER A 131 -10.41 11.85 9.10
CA SER A 131 -10.21 11.47 10.51
C SER A 131 -9.06 10.47 10.64
N THR A 132 -8.45 10.39 11.83
CA THR A 132 -7.38 9.42 12.09
C THR A 132 -7.95 8.02 12.34
N LEU A 133 -7.31 6.99 11.79
CA LEU A 133 -7.64 5.58 12.00
C LEU A 133 -7.02 4.99 13.28
N GLY A 134 -6.05 5.69 13.88
CA GLY A 134 -5.40 5.32 15.12
C GLY A 134 -3.93 4.94 14.95
N ARG A 135 -3.29 4.59 16.07
CA ARG A 135 -1.86 4.27 16.17
C ARG A 135 -1.66 2.99 16.94
N LEU A 136 -0.50 2.35 16.74
CA LEU A 136 -0.13 1.13 17.46
C LEU A 136 0.50 1.51 18.80
N ASN A 137 -0.23 1.24 19.88
CA ASN A 137 0.22 1.51 21.25
C ASN A 137 0.71 2.95 21.50
N GLY A 138 0.20 3.93 20.74
CA GLY A 138 0.61 5.34 20.84
C GLY A 138 1.87 5.72 20.06
N GLY A 139 2.37 4.86 19.17
CA GLY A 139 3.51 5.16 18.30
C GLY A 139 3.32 6.39 17.41
N ALA A 140 4.44 6.94 16.96
CA ALA A 140 4.48 8.22 16.24
C ALA A 140 4.12 8.10 14.75
N TRP A 141 3.99 6.88 14.23
CA TRP A 141 3.76 6.67 12.81
C TRP A 141 2.76 5.55 12.55
N SER A 142 1.92 5.79 11.55
CA SER A 142 0.97 4.82 11.00
C SER A 142 0.54 5.29 9.62
N GLU A 143 0.24 4.33 8.75
CA GLU A 143 -0.30 4.54 7.42
C GLU A 143 -1.35 3.46 7.11
N ALA A 144 -2.38 3.82 6.34
CA ALA A 144 -3.34 2.86 5.82
C ALA A 144 -3.14 2.71 4.31
N LEU A 145 -2.87 1.48 3.88
CA LEU A 145 -2.51 1.14 2.51
C LEU A 145 -3.70 0.59 1.71
N ALA A 146 -4.60 -0.12 2.38
CA ALA A 146 -5.76 -0.74 1.75
C ALA A 146 -7.00 -0.70 2.64
N ILE A 147 -8.17 -0.76 2.01
CA ILE A 147 -9.47 -0.81 2.68
C ILE A 147 -10.45 -1.65 1.85
N ASN A 148 -11.21 -2.54 2.50
CA ASN A 148 -12.26 -3.31 1.81
C ASN A 148 -13.63 -2.60 1.86
N THR A 149 -14.62 -3.14 1.15
CA THR A 149 -15.99 -2.58 1.09
C THR A 149 -16.72 -2.60 2.45
N ALA A 150 -16.31 -3.47 3.38
CA ALA A 150 -16.81 -3.47 4.76
C ALA A 150 -16.21 -2.34 5.62
N GLY A 151 -15.30 -1.52 5.07
CA GLY A 151 -14.65 -0.42 5.78
C GLY A 151 -13.48 -0.86 6.67
N GLN A 152 -12.99 -2.09 6.50
CA GLN A 152 -11.83 -2.58 7.24
C GLN A 152 -10.56 -2.11 6.53
N ALA A 153 -9.79 -1.25 7.21
CA ALA A 153 -8.53 -0.72 6.70
C ALA A 153 -7.33 -1.47 7.29
N VAL A 154 -6.27 -1.58 6.50
CA VAL A 154 -5.00 -2.23 6.87
C VAL A 154 -3.81 -1.39 6.41
N GLY A 155 -2.65 -1.63 6.99
CA GLY A 155 -1.42 -0.96 6.60
C GLY A 155 -0.30 -1.24 7.60
N SER A 156 0.41 -0.20 7.98
CA SER A 156 1.58 -0.31 8.86
C SER A 156 1.53 0.71 9.99
N ALA A 157 2.13 0.38 11.13
CA ALA A 157 2.31 1.31 12.23
C ALA A 157 3.54 0.98 13.07
N SER A 158 4.23 2.00 13.57
CA SER A 158 5.32 1.79 14.52
C SER A 158 4.78 1.69 15.95
N PRO A 159 5.29 0.77 16.78
CA PRO A 159 5.06 0.80 18.21
C PRO A 159 5.54 2.10 18.87
N ALA A 160 5.06 2.36 20.09
CA ALA A 160 5.58 3.47 20.88
C ALA A 160 7.07 3.31 21.19
N GLY A 161 7.83 4.37 20.95
CA GLY A 161 9.27 4.41 21.22
C GLY A 161 10.16 3.67 20.22
N SER A 162 9.60 3.11 19.14
CA SER A 162 10.37 2.40 18.12
C SER A 162 10.68 3.26 16.89
N SER A 163 11.58 2.77 16.04
CA SER A 163 11.83 3.34 14.71
C SER A 163 10.70 2.98 13.74
N LEU A 164 10.62 3.72 12.62
CA LEU A 164 9.80 3.34 11.47
C LEU A 164 10.22 1.98 10.88
N LEU A 165 11.50 1.65 11.02
CA LEU A 165 12.07 0.38 10.58
C LEU A 165 11.59 -0.82 11.40
N ASP A 166 10.98 -0.56 12.56
CA ASP A 166 10.38 -1.60 13.40
C ASP A 166 8.86 -1.73 13.17
N SER A 167 8.30 -1.06 12.16
CA SER A 167 6.84 -1.01 11.95
C SER A 167 6.21 -2.38 11.77
N HIS A 168 4.99 -2.54 12.24
CA HIS A 168 4.21 -3.77 12.21
C HIS A 168 3.12 -3.66 11.15
N ALA A 169 2.78 -4.78 10.52
CA ALA A 169 1.56 -4.92 9.76
C ALA A 169 0.36 -4.85 10.72
N VAL A 170 -0.59 -3.97 10.44
CA VAL A 170 -1.73 -3.68 11.33
C VAL A 170 -3.05 -3.70 10.58
N LYS A 171 -4.12 -3.98 11.32
CA LYS A 171 -5.49 -3.62 10.94
C LYS A 171 -5.99 -2.47 11.79
N PHE A 172 -6.77 -1.56 11.22
CA PHE A 172 -7.35 -0.44 11.94
C PHE A 172 -8.78 -0.76 12.36
N SER A 173 -9.09 -0.53 13.64
CA SER A 173 -10.44 -0.72 14.17
C SER A 173 -10.68 0.14 15.41
N GLY A 174 -11.84 0.79 15.48
CA GLY A 174 -12.24 1.58 16.65
C GLY A 174 -11.26 2.72 17.01
N GLY A 175 -10.62 3.33 16.01
CA GLY A 175 -9.63 4.39 16.20
C GLY A 175 -8.28 3.92 16.74
N LYS A 176 -7.95 2.64 16.58
CA LYS A 176 -6.68 2.03 17.00
C LYS A 176 -6.08 1.20 15.87
N ALA A 177 -4.75 1.14 15.82
CA ALA A 177 -4.05 0.13 15.05
C ALA A 177 -3.88 -1.13 15.91
N ILE A 178 -4.25 -2.28 15.36
CA ILE A 178 -4.18 -3.59 15.99
C ILE A 178 -3.12 -4.40 15.24
N ASP A 179 -2.10 -4.84 15.97
CA ASP A 179 -1.04 -5.69 15.46
C ASP A 179 -1.60 -7.01 14.91
N LEU A 180 -1.17 -7.38 13.70
CA LEU A 180 -1.50 -8.68 13.10
C LEU A 180 -0.65 -9.82 13.66
N ASN A 181 0.38 -9.52 14.46
CA ASN A 181 1.34 -10.45 15.03
C ASN A 181 1.92 -11.37 13.94
N VAL A 182 2.33 -10.78 12.82
CA VAL A 182 3.05 -11.50 11.75
C VAL A 182 4.25 -12.21 12.38
N PRO A 183 4.47 -13.51 12.17
CA PRO A 183 5.63 -14.20 12.73
C PRO A 183 6.93 -13.52 12.35
N ARG A 184 7.61 -12.96 13.34
CA ARG A 184 8.82 -12.14 13.17
C ARG A 184 10.05 -12.97 13.50
N GLY A 185 11.04 -12.99 12.61
CA GLY A 185 12.34 -13.65 12.85
C GLY A 185 13.18 -12.95 13.93
N VAL A 186 14.43 -13.39 14.11
CA VAL A 186 15.34 -12.84 15.14
C VAL A 186 15.82 -11.40 14.91
N ASN A 187 15.66 -10.87 13.69
CA ASN A 187 15.99 -9.48 13.31
C ASN A 187 14.89 -8.94 12.38
N PRO A 188 13.70 -8.63 12.91
CA PRO A 188 12.58 -8.26 12.06
C PRO A 188 12.77 -6.88 11.44
N GLY A 189 12.51 -6.77 10.15
CA GLY A 189 12.33 -5.49 9.48
C GLY A 189 10.88 -5.00 9.54
N PRO A 190 10.54 -3.94 8.79
CA PRO A 190 9.20 -3.35 8.79
C PRO A 190 8.19 -4.25 8.07
N ALA A 191 7.11 -4.66 8.73
CA ALA A 191 6.06 -5.47 8.11
C ALA A 191 4.90 -4.60 7.59
N HIS A 192 4.33 -5.00 6.45
CA HIS A 192 3.29 -4.25 5.77
C HIS A 192 2.09 -5.12 5.43
N ALA A 193 0.88 -4.69 5.82
CA ALA A 193 -0.37 -5.26 5.31
C ALA A 193 -0.78 -4.48 4.05
N THR A 194 -0.55 -5.08 2.89
CA THR A 194 -0.64 -4.39 1.58
C THR A 194 -2.02 -4.49 0.95
N ALA A 195 -2.77 -5.57 1.23
CA ALA A 195 -4.09 -5.79 0.65
C ALA A 195 -5.03 -6.57 1.59
N ILE A 196 -6.33 -6.37 1.40
CA ILE A 196 -7.40 -7.01 2.17
C ILE A 196 -8.59 -7.29 1.25
N ASN A 197 -9.14 -8.50 1.29
CA ASN A 197 -10.35 -8.85 0.54
C ASN A 197 -11.64 -8.61 1.34
N THR A 198 -12.82 -8.80 0.73
CA THR A 198 -14.12 -8.53 1.38
C THR A 198 -14.44 -9.47 2.53
N SER A 199 -13.81 -10.65 2.58
CA SER A 199 -13.91 -11.58 3.71
C SER A 199 -12.97 -11.22 4.88
N GLY A 200 -12.18 -10.15 4.75
CA GLY A 200 -11.24 -9.70 5.76
C GLY A 200 -9.95 -10.53 5.83
N VAL A 201 -9.63 -11.29 4.77
CA VAL A 201 -8.32 -11.93 4.61
C VAL A 201 -7.34 -10.88 4.16
N ILE A 202 -6.23 -10.78 4.89
CA ILE A 202 -5.20 -9.75 4.69
C ILE A 202 -3.95 -10.43 4.16
N VAL A 203 -3.24 -9.80 3.24
CA VAL A 203 -1.92 -10.25 2.78
C VAL A 203 -0.92 -9.11 2.89
N GLY A 204 0.35 -9.46 2.82
CA GLY A 204 1.41 -8.49 2.97
C GLY A 204 2.79 -9.09 2.89
N ASP A 205 3.77 -8.32 3.35
CA ASP A 205 5.16 -8.69 3.40
C ASP A 205 5.79 -8.40 4.77
N ASP A 206 6.80 -9.20 5.10
CA ASP A 206 7.70 -9.02 6.24
C ASP A 206 9.15 -9.21 5.76
N PRO A 207 9.98 -8.16 5.72
CA PRO A 207 11.38 -8.29 5.42
C PRO A 207 12.11 -8.91 6.62
N VAL A 208 12.89 -9.95 6.29
CA VAL A 208 13.93 -10.62 7.11
C VAL A 208 13.48 -11.89 7.86
N SER A 209 13.66 -13.04 7.19
CA SER A 209 13.91 -14.33 7.84
C SER A 209 15.43 -14.63 7.85
N PRO A 210 16.00 -15.13 8.96
CA PRO A 210 17.43 -15.43 9.09
C PRO A 210 17.91 -16.63 8.26
N ASP A 211 17.02 -17.43 7.68
CA ASP A 211 17.41 -18.72 7.06
C ASP A 211 17.93 -18.61 5.62
N VAL A 212 17.77 -17.46 4.94
CA VAL A 212 18.43 -17.20 3.64
C VAL A 212 18.45 -15.69 3.31
N SER A 213 19.65 -15.11 3.27
CA SER A 213 20.01 -13.92 2.49
C SER A 213 19.11 -12.66 2.56
N GLY A 214 18.46 -12.35 3.68
CA GLY A 214 17.77 -11.06 3.85
C GLY A 214 16.60 -10.85 2.88
N LEU A 215 16.00 -11.93 2.37
CA LEU A 215 14.84 -11.87 1.50
C LEU A 215 13.58 -11.85 2.37
N GLY A 216 12.66 -10.91 2.16
CA GLY A 216 11.39 -10.84 2.91
C GLY A 216 10.44 -12.00 2.63
N ASN A 217 9.46 -12.25 3.49
CA ASN A 217 8.44 -13.28 3.34
C ASN A 217 7.07 -12.65 3.11
N GLY A 218 6.31 -13.20 2.17
CA GLY A 218 4.87 -12.91 2.11
C GLY A 218 4.12 -13.60 3.24
N PHE A 219 3.08 -12.95 3.79
CA PHE A 219 2.18 -13.55 4.76
C PHE A 219 0.72 -13.45 4.34
N VAL A 220 -0.11 -14.32 4.92
CA VAL A 220 -1.58 -14.22 4.92
C VAL A 220 -2.08 -14.17 6.36
N TYR A 221 -2.97 -13.26 6.68
CA TYR A 221 -3.69 -13.20 7.94
C TYR A 221 -5.16 -13.55 7.74
N ARG A 222 -5.61 -14.61 8.43
CA ARG A 222 -7.00 -15.08 8.42
C ARG A 222 -7.35 -15.70 9.77
N ASN A 223 -8.60 -15.63 10.17
CA ASN A 223 -9.09 -16.21 11.43
C ASN A 223 -8.29 -15.78 12.67
N GLY A 224 -7.74 -14.57 12.67
CA GLY A 224 -6.97 -14.05 13.80
C GLY A 224 -5.46 -14.36 13.77
N HIS A 225 -4.97 -15.08 12.77
CA HIS A 225 -3.59 -15.57 12.71
C HIS A 225 -2.91 -15.18 11.41
N ALA A 226 -1.70 -14.63 11.53
CA ALA A 226 -0.78 -14.46 10.41
C ALA A 226 0.05 -15.72 10.20
N THR A 227 0.18 -16.14 8.94
CA THR A 227 0.94 -17.32 8.53
C THR A 227 1.83 -16.97 7.34
N GLU A 228 3.07 -17.43 7.36
CA GLU A 228 4.02 -17.27 6.26
C GLU A 228 3.57 -18.06 5.02
N LEU A 229 3.49 -17.41 3.85
CA LEU A 229 2.99 -18.04 2.62
C LEU A 229 3.83 -19.23 2.18
N ASN A 230 5.15 -19.19 2.37
CA ASN A 230 6.04 -20.29 2.00
C ASN A 230 5.80 -21.56 2.86
N SER A 231 5.16 -21.44 4.02
CA SER A 231 4.76 -22.59 4.85
C SER A 231 3.45 -23.25 4.40
N LEU A 232 2.70 -22.59 3.51
CA LEU A 232 1.38 -23.03 3.04
C LEU A 232 1.42 -23.70 1.67
N ILE A 233 2.57 -23.70 1.00
CA ILE A 233 2.75 -24.28 -0.33
C ILE A 233 3.70 -25.48 -0.27
N ALA A 234 3.58 -26.36 -1.26
CA ALA A 234 4.58 -27.41 -1.43
C ALA A 234 5.97 -26.77 -1.65
N PRO A 235 7.03 -27.29 -1.01
CA PRO A 235 8.38 -26.78 -1.22
C PRO A 235 8.72 -26.73 -2.71
N THR A 236 8.93 -25.51 -3.21
CA THR A 236 9.26 -25.27 -4.62
C THR A 236 10.74 -24.92 -4.69
N PRO A 237 11.60 -25.80 -5.23
CA PRO A 237 13.04 -25.57 -5.25
C PRO A 237 13.38 -24.25 -5.94
N ASN A 238 14.30 -23.48 -5.34
CA ASN A 238 14.79 -22.21 -5.84
C ASN A 238 13.75 -21.08 -5.95
N VAL A 239 12.53 -21.25 -5.43
CA VAL A 239 11.48 -20.21 -5.43
C VAL A 239 11.14 -19.85 -4.00
N ARG A 240 11.06 -18.55 -3.72
CA ARG A 240 10.58 -18.05 -2.43
C ARG A 240 9.64 -16.88 -2.62
N LEU A 241 8.42 -16.99 -2.09
CA LEU A 241 7.42 -15.92 -2.13
C LEU A 241 7.87 -14.79 -1.18
N ALA A 242 8.29 -13.66 -1.76
CA ALA A 242 8.96 -12.59 -1.03
C ALA A 242 8.00 -11.56 -0.44
N GLY A 243 6.86 -11.35 -1.10
CA GLY A 243 5.80 -10.47 -0.61
C GLY A 243 4.50 -10.76 -1.34
N ALA A 244 3.39 -10.44 -0.71
CA ALA A 244 2.08 -10.40 -1.37
C ALA A 244 1.65 -8.95 -1.48
N THR A 245 1.17 -8.55 -2.66
CA THR A 245 0.78 -7.17 -2.97
C THR A 245 -0.69 -7.03 -3.29
N GLY A 246 -1.39 -8.14 -3.51
CA GLY A 246 -2.81 -8.16 -3.84
C GLY A 246 -3.47 -9.46 -3.45
N ILE A 247 -4.75 -9.37 -3.08
CA ILE A 247 -5.63 -10.51 -2.85
C ILE A 247 -7.02 -10.16 -3.38
N ASN A 248 -7.65 -11.08 -4.10
CA ASN A 248 -9.04 -10.92 -4.55
C ASN A 248 -10.03 -11.63 -3.60
N ASP A 249 -11.32 -11.51 -3.89
CA ASP A 249 -12.39 -12.12 -3.08
C ASP A 249 -12.49 -13.65 -3.19
N ALA A 250 -11.93 -14.24 -4.25
CA ALA A 250 -11.76 -15.69 -4.36
C ALA A 250 -10.62 -16.21 -3.47
N GLY A 251 -9.76 -15.31 -2.97
CA GLY A 251 -8.58 -15.65 -2.19
C GLY A 251 -7.34 -15.91 -3.04
N ASP A 252 -7.34 -15.53 -4.31
CA ASP A 252 -6.15 -15.57 -5.14
C ASP A 252 -5.20 -14.46 -4.73
N ILE A 253 -3.91 -14.79 -4.58
CA ILE A 253 -2.88 -13.87 -4.10
C ILE A 253 -1.89 -13.61 -5.23
N VAL A 254 -1.52 -12.35 -5.43
CA VAL A 254 -0.43 -11.94 -6.32
C VAL A 254 0.69 -11.26 -5.53
N GLY A 255 1.90 -11.34 -6.05
CA GLY A 255 3.04 -10.67 -5.44
C GLY A 255 4.35 -10.95 -6.15
N THR A 256 5.45 -10.77 -5.44
CA THR A 256 6.80 -10.99 -5.95
C THR A 256 7.42 -12.23 -5.31
N ALA A 257 8.09 -13.03 -6.13
CA ALA A 257 8.90 -14.16 -5.71
C ALA A 257 10.36 -13.92 -6.10
N VAL A 258 11.26 -14.42 -5.28
CA VAL A 258 12.69 -14.46 -5.57
C VAL A 258 13.05 -15.85 -6.07
N LEU A 259 13.72 -15.89 -7.22
CA LEU A 259 14.28 -17.09 -7.83
C LEU A 259 15.79 -17.12 -7.62
N THR A 260 16.30 -18.25 -7.10
CA THR A 260 17.74 -18.52 -7.05
C THR A 260 18.18 -19.26 -8.32
N GLN A 261 19.01 -18.60 -9.12
CA GLN A 261 19.54 -19.15 -10.36
C GLN A 261 20.62 -20.22 -10.08
N PRO A 262 20.95 -21.10 -11.05
CA PRO A 262 21.97 -22.13 -10.86
C PRO A 262 23.38 -21.60 -10.52
N ASP A 263 23.68 -20.35 -10.90
CA ASP A 263 24.93 -19.66 -10.58
C ASP A 263 24.89 -18.94 -9.22
N GLY A 264 23.80 -19.08 -8.47
CA GLY A 264 23.57 -18.44 -7.17
C GLY A 264 23.03 -17.01 -7.25
N THR A 265 22.85 -16.44 -8.44
CA THR A 265 22.27 -15.10 -8.59
C THR A 265 20.77 -15.10 -8.28
N LEU A 266 20.26 -13.95 -7.84
CA LEU A 266 18.85 -13.78 -7.50
C LEU A 266 18.14 -12.97 -8.59
N SER A 267 16.94 -13.40 -8.95
CA SER A 267 16.03 -12.66 -9.83
C SER A 267 14.65 -12.57 -9.20
N THR A 268 13.89 -11.53 -9.55
CA THR A 268 12.52 -11.33 -9.04
C THR A 268 11.52 -11.56 -10.16
N VAL A 269 10.47 -12.32 -9.86
CA VAL A 269 9.35 -12.57 -10.77
C VAL A 269 8.03 -12.29 -10.07
N GLY A 270 6.98 -11.97 -10.83
CA GLY A 270 5.63 -11.98 -10.32
C GLY A 270 5.15 -13.41 -10.11
N TYR A 271 4.28 -13.64 -9.12
CA TYR A 271 3.56 -14.90 -8.96
C TYR A 271 2.07 -14.66 -8.81
N GLU A 272 1.31 -15.72 -9.07
CA GLU A 272 -0.09 -15.88 -8.72
C GLU A 272 -0.22 -17.18 -7.92
N LEU A 273 -0.91 -17.11 -6.77
CA LEU A 273 -1.18 -18.23 -5.88
C LEU A 273 -2.69 -18.43 -5.80
N LEU A 274 -3.17 -19.50 -6.42
CA LEU A 274 -4.58 -19.83 -6.59
C LEU A 274 -5.05 -20.88 -5.57
N PRO A 275 -6.23 -20.70 -4.98
CA PRO A 275 -6.53 -19.72 -3.91
C PRO A 275 -5.71 -19.99 -2.64
N VAL A 276 -5.84 -19.13 -1.61
CA VAL A 276 -5.10 -19.27 -0.32
C VAL A 276 -5.12 -20.73 0.16
N PRO A 277 -3.96 -21.41 0.20
CA PRO A 277 -3.94 -22.82 0.56
C PRO A 277 -4.55 -23.02 1.95
N THR A 278 -5.47 -23.97 2.08
CA THR A 278 -5.99 -24.38 3.37
C THR A 278 -4.97 -25.27 4.06
N THR A 279 -4.61 -24.94 5.31
CA THR A 279 -3.89 -25.85 6.20
C THR A 279 -4.76 -27.05 6.56
#